data_AF-G3ALZ5-F1
#
_entry.id   AF-G3ALZ5-F1
#
_cell.length_a   1.000
_cell.length_b   1.000
_cell.length_c   1.000
_cell.angle_alpha   90.00
_cell.angle_beta   90.00
_cell.angle_gamma   90.00
#
_symmetry.space_group_name_H-M   'P 1'
#
loop_
_entity.id
_entity.type
_entity.pdbx_description
1 polymer ?
#
loop_
_entity_poly.entity_id
_entity_poly.type
_entity_poly.pdbx_seq_one_letter_code
_entity_poly.pdbx_strand_id
1 'polypeptide(L)'
;MESRICDIIDLLDSQNVKDISVGLASLQQLLHNLLPYITTYYNNRTSHHQHNLQHTPTELQKFVALQDSFQYNICEHLVNAYKLPSIGEDNLLQCNNLLQGLVLIHPNSRKLFHRSRNMKTILDLLQASESISIELTISVITTMIHILLKDFTNYRVFEENKGCSILIRRFKLSSFDPTQMNSDSKESNQQKLNFKIIEFLMFYMTDENTVDNPNPKSIQDKASFFKQDFPEIDDLIESLNQLKDL
;
A
#
# COMPACT_ATOMS: atom_id res chain seq x y z
N MET A 1 16.75 -19.64 -7.55
CA MET A 1 15.69 -18.71 -7.08
C MET A 1 15.25 -19.07 -5.68
N GLU A 2 14.79 -20.30 -5.44
CA GLU A 2 14.35 -20.77 -4.11
C GLU A 2 15.39 -20.53 -3.00
N SER A 3 16.62 -21.06 -3.13
CA SER A 3 17.69 -20.81 -2.13
C SER A 3 17.88 -19.33 -1.81
N ARG A 4 17.86 -18.47 -2.84
CA ARG A 4 18.00 -17.02 -2.66
C ARG A 4 16.82 -16.41 -1.91
N ILE A 5 15.61 -16.93 -2.09
CA ILE A 5 14.43 -16.50 -1.32
C ILE A 5 14.56 -16.96 0.14
N CYS A 6 15.02 -18.19 0.39
CA CYS A 6 15.29 -18.65 1.75
C CYS A 6 16.32 -17.75 2.45
N ASP A 7 17.45 -17.45 1.78
CA ASP A 7 18.48 -16.57 2.34
C ASP A 7 17.92 -15.17 2.69
N ILE A 8 17.04 -14.62 1.83
CA ILE A 8 16.36 -13.35 2.09
C ILE A 8 15.43 -13.47 3.29
N ILE A 9 14.64 -14.54 3.38
CA ILE A 9 13.69 -14.76 4.47
C ILE A 9 14.42 -14.87 5.80
N ASP A 10 15.51 -15.64 5.87
CA ASP A 10 16.32 -15.81 7.08
C ASP A 10 16.86 -14.45 7.59
N LEU A 11 17.23 -13.56 6.66
CA LEU A 11 17.66 -12.20 6.99
C LEU A 11 16.50 -11.31 7.48
N LEU A 12 15.33 -11.41 6.85
CA LEU A 12 14.14 -10.62 7.21
C LEU A 12 13.53 -11.04 8.55
N ASP A 13 13.62 -12.31 8.91
CA ASP A 13 13.14 -12.84 10.20
C ASP A 13 14.16 -12.66 11.34
N SER A 14 15.35 -12.14 11.05
CA SER A 14 16.36 -11.83 12.07
C SER A 14 15.85 -10.78 13.07
N GLN A 15 16.31 -10.89 14.31
CA GLN A 15 16.07 -9.85 15.34
C GLN A 15 17.06 -8.68 15.25
N ASN A 16 18.09 -8.82 14.41
CA ASN A 16 19.10 -7.79 14.20
C ASN A 16 18.72 -6.89 13.03
N VAL A 17 18.54 -5.60 13.30
CA VAL A 17 18.18 -4.59 12.30
C VAL A 17 19.15 -4.57 11.11
N LYS A 18 20.44 -4.84 11.33
CA LYS A 18 21.43 -4.89 10.25
C LYS A 18 21.15 -6.03 9.27
N ASP A 19 20.77 -7.20 9.78
CA ASP A 19 20.47 -8.36 8.95
C ASP A 19 19.19 -8.09 8.15
N ILE A 20 18.18 -7.49 8.77
CA ILE A 20 16.96 -7.05 8.07
C ILE A 20 17.31 -6.08 6.94
N SER A 21 18.14 -5.06 7.19
CA SER A 21 18.58 -4.13 6.14
C SER A 21 19.25 -4.85 4.97
N VAL A 22 20.10 -5.85 5.25
CA VAL A 22 20.73 -6.68 4.20
C VAL A 22 19.68 -7.52 3.45
N GLY A 23 18.70 -8.07 4.16
CA GLY A 23 17.57 -8.80 3.58
C GLY A 23 16.73 -7.94 2.65
N LEU A 24 16.37 -6.71 3.07
CA LEU A 24 15.64 -5.74 2.27
C LEU A 24 16.40 -5.35 1.00
N ALA A 25 17.71 -5.08 1.12
CA ALA A 25 18.56 -4.76 -0.04
C ALA A 25 18.66 -5.95 -1.01
N SER A 26 18.80 -7.17 -0.48
CA SER A 26 18.88 -8.40 -1.27
C SER A 26 17.57 -8.72 -1.99
N LEU A 27 16.44 -8.45 -1.34
CA LEU A 27 15.10 -8.51 -1.94
C LEU A 27 14.91 -7.48 -3.04
N GLN A 28 15.32 -6.23 -2.80
CA GLN A 28 15.28 -5.18 -3.81
C GLN A 28 16.08 -5.58 -5.06
N GLN A 29 17.27 -6.14 -4.88
CA GLN A 29 18.08 -6.63 -6.00
C GLN A 29 17.41 -7.82 -6.70
N LEU A 30 16.72 -8.70 -5.97
CA LEU A 30 15.97 -9.80 -6.59
C LEU A 30 14.84 -9.28 -7.47
N LEU A 31 14.03 -8.35 -6.96
CA LEU A 31 12.93 -7.73 -7.71
C LEU A 31 13.44 -6.91 -8.91
N HIS A 32 14.57 -6.21 -8.76
CA HIS A 32 15.21 -5.50 -9.86
C HIS A 32 15.62 -6.46 -10.99
N ASN A 33 16.21 -7.62 -10.66
CA ASN A 33 16.57 -8.63 -11.65
C ASN A 33 15.34 -9.24 -12.33
N LEU A 34 14.17 -9.19 -11.69
CA LEU A 34 12.91 -9.65 -12.27
C LEU A 34 12.25 -8.60 -13.18
N LEU A 35 12.67 -7.34 -13.12
CA LEU A 35 12.04 -6.22 -13.83
C LEU A 35 11.92 -6.44 -15.35
N PRO A 36 12.95 -6.92 -16.08
CA PRO A 36 12.82 -7.17 -17.52
C PRO A 36 11.68 -8.14 -17.84
N TYR A 37 11.52 -9.18 -17.02
CA TYR A 37 10.46 -10.18 -17.19
C TYR A 37 9.07 -9.63 -16.87
N ILE A 38 8.97 -8.77 -15.85
CA ILE A 38 7.75 -8.06 -15.49
C ILE A 38 7.33 -7.13 -16.65
N THR A 39 8.25 -6.34 -17.19
CA THR A 39 7.98 -5.44 -18.32
C THR A 39 7.53 -6.20 -19.55
N THR A 40 8.21 -7.30 -19.92
CA THR A 40 7.79 -8.16 -21.03
C THR A 40 6.38 -8.71 -20.82
N TYR A 41 6.07 -9.19 -19.61
CA TYR A 41 4.75 -9.73 -19.29
C TYR A 41 3.63 -8.70 -19.48
N TYR A 42 3.79 -7.48 -18.97
CA TYR A 42 2.77 -6.44 -19.10
C TYR A 42 2.62 -5.91 -20.54
N ASN A 43 3.72 -5.71 -21.27
CA ASN A 43 3.68 -5.24 -22.66
C ASN A 43 3.00 -6.25 -23.60
N ASN A 44 3.19 -7.55 -23.36
CA ASN A 44 2.51 -8.60 -24.12
C ASN A 44 1.01 -8.62 -23.83
N ARG A 45 0.59 -8.21 -22.63
CA ARG A 45 -0.82 -8.19 -22.21
C ARG A 45 -1.61 -7.01 -22.80
N THR A 46 -0.95 -5.89 -23.07
CA THR A 46 -1.56 -4.69 -23.68
C THR A 46 -1.61 -4.75 -25.21
N SER A 47 -0.83 -5.64 -25.83
CA SER A 47 -0.86 -5.84 -27.28
C SER A 47 -2.07 -6.72 -27.65
N HIS A 48 -3.01 -6.22 -28.45
CA HIS A 48 -4.29 -6.86 -28.83
C HIS A 48 -4.21 -8.23 -29.57
N HIS A 49 -3.07 -8.91 -29.57
CA HIS A 49 -2.93 -10.25 -30.11
C HIS A 49 -3.13 -11.31 -29.02
N GLN A 50 -4.40 -11.63 -28.75
CA GLN A 50 -4.86 -12.63 -27.77
C GLN A 50 -4.41 -14.08 -28.02
N HIS A 51 -3.56 -14.36 -29.01
CA HIS A 51 -3.22 -15.74 -29.38
C HIS A 51 -1.94 -16.32 -28.77
N ASN A 52 -1.15 -15.57 -27.99
CA ASN A 52 0.07 -16.09 -27.35
C ASN A 52 0.18 -15.75 -25.85
N LEU A 53 -0.84 -16.08 -25.06
CA LEU A 53 -0.84 -15.98 -23.59
C LEU A 53 0.10 -16.99 -22.88
N GLN A 54 0.92 -17.75 -23.62
CA GLN A 54 1.69 -18.88 -23.08
C GLN A 54 3.06 -18.54 -22.50
N HIS A 55 3.54 -17.29 -22.57
CA HIS A 55 4.90 -16.96 -22.14
C HIS A 55 4.92 -15.83 -21.11
N THR A 56 4.44 -16.10 -19.90
CA THR A 56 5.06 -15.41 -18.76
C THR A 56 6.50 -15.92 -18.67
N PRO A 57 7.53 -15.06 -18.56
CA PRO A 57 8.89 -15.55 -18.54
C PRO A 57 9.13 -16.51 -17.38
N THR A 58 9.89 -17.57 -17.63
CA THR A 58 10.05 -18.71 -16.72
C THR A 58 10.51 -18.31 -15.32
N GLU A 59 11.37 -17.29 -15.19
CA GLU A 59 11.84 -16.82 -13.88
C GLU A 59 10.77 -16.05 -13.10
N LEU A 60 9.93 -15.24 -13.76
CA LEU A 60 8.81 -14.58 -13.09
C LEU A 60 7.74 -15.59 -12.66
N GLN A 61 7.45 -16.60 -13.50
CA GLN A 61 6.53 -17.69 -13.13
C GLN A 61 7.02 -18.45 -11.92
N LYS A 62 8.32 -18.82 -11.89
CA LYS A 62 8.93 -19.49 -10.73
C LYS A 62 8.83 -18.63 -9.47
N PHE A 63 9.11 -17.33 -9.59
CA PHE A 63 8.99 -16.41 -8.46
C PHE A 63 7.57 -16.40 -7.91
N VAL A 64 6.57 -16.17 -8.78
CA VAL A 64 5.14 -16.14 -8.41
C VAL A 64 4.70 -17.46 -7.80
N ALA A 65 5.07 -18.60 -8.40
CA ALA A 65 4.72 -19.92 -7.87
C ALA A 65 5.32 -20.19 -6.49
N LEU A 66 6.51 -19.65 -6.19
CA LEU A 66 7.08 -19.71 -4.84
C LEU A 66 6.26 -18.86 -3.87
N GLN A 67 5.79 -17.67 -4.28
CA GLN A 67 4.99 -16.79 -3.41
C GLN A 67 3.60 -17.37 -3.06
N ASP A 68 3.07 -18.30 -3.85
CA ASP A 68 1.85 -19.06 -3.52
C ASP A 68 2.05 -20.00 -2.33
N SER A 69 3.30 -20.43 -2.05
CA SER A 69 3.63 -21.26 -0.91
C SER A 69 3.89 -20.39 0.32
N PHE A 70 3.23 -20.74 1.43
CA PHE A 70 3.39 -20.05 2.71
C PHE A 70 4.85 -19.91 3.13
N GLN A 71 5.65 -20.98 2.97
CA GLN A 71 7.05 -21.00 3.42
C GLN A 71 8.00 -20.08 2.63
N TYR A 72 7.57 -19.58 1.47
CA TYR A 72 8.39 -18.68 0.64
C TYR A 72 7.70 -17.33 0.38
N ASN A 73 6.56 -17.06 1.01
CA ASN A 73 5.82 -15.82 0.78
C ASN A 73 6.49 -14.67 1.52
N ILE A 74 7.27 -13.88 0.78
CA ILE A 74 8.13 -12.82 1.33
C ILE A 74 7.31 -11.71 2.01
N CYS A 75 6.06 -11.48 1.57
CA CYS A 75 5.20 -10.47 2.20
C CYS A 75 4.93 -10.76 3.67
N GLU A 76 4.86 -12.04 4.07
CA GLU A 76 4.63 -12.41 5.47
C GLU A 76 5.80 -12.00 6.36
N HIS A 77 7.02 -12.19 5.87
CA HIS A 77 8.25 -11.83 6.56
C HIS A 77 8.43 -10.31 6.63
N LEU A 78 8.08 -9.57 5.58
CA LEU A 78 8.01 -8.11 5.63
C LEU A 78 7.01 -7.60 6.68
N VAL A 79 5.84 -8.26 6.81
CA VAL A 79 4.86 -7.93 7.86
C VAL A 79 5.46 -8.11 9.27
N ASN A 80 6.38 -9.04 9.47
CA ASN A 80 7.08 -9.21 10.73
C ASN A 80 8.13 -8.11 10.96
N ALA A 81 8.85 -7.70 9.92
CA ALA A 81 9.84 -6.62 10.00
C ALA A 81 9.22 -5.31 10.53
N TYR A 82 7.99 -4.95 10.11
CA TYR A 82 7.29 -3.77 10.63
C TYR A 82 7.03 -3.79 12.14
N LYS A 83 6.99 -4.97 12.77
CA LYS A 83 6.71 -5.12 14.20
C LYS A 83 7.96 -4.87 15.05
N LEU A 84 9.14 -4.75 14.45
CA LEU A 84 10.39 -4.54 15.17
C LEU A 84 10.52 -3.06 15.58
N PRO A 85 10.53 -2.74 16.89
CA PRO A 85 10.50 -1.35 17.36
C PRO A 85 11.68 -0.47 16.91
N SER A 86 12.83 -1.09 16.61
CA SER A 86 14.09 -0.41 16.29
C SER A 86 14.47 -0.49 14.81
N ILE A 87 13.56 -0.88 13.92
CA ILE A 87 13.87 -1.08 12.50
C ILE A 87 14.36 0.21 11.82
N GLY A 88 13.93 1.39 12.28
CA GLY A 88 14.36 2.68 11.74
C GLY A 88 13.58 3.10 10.49
N GLU A 89 13.54 4.41 10.24
CA GLU A 89 12.69 5.01 9.20
C GLU A 89 13.09 4.58 7.77
N ASP A 90 14.39 4.56 7.46
CA ASP A 90 14.88 4.18 6.13
C ASP A 90 14.47 2.75 5.76
N ASN A 91 14.58 1.82 6.70
CA ASN A 91 14.15 0.44 6.51
C ASN A 91 12.62 0.35 6.38
N LEU A 92 11.84 1.14 7.11
CA LEU A 92 10.38 1.18 6.96
C LEU A 92 9.96 1.69 5.57
N LEU A 93 10.62 2.73 5.07
CA LEU A 93 10.43 3.24 3.70
C LEU A 93 10.73 2.16 2.67
N GLN A 94 11.84 1.43 2.85
CA GLN A 94 12.22 0.34 1.97
C GLN A 94 11.24 -0.84 2.04
N CYS A 95 10.81 -1.25 3.25
CA CYS A 95 9.77 -2.25 3.46
C CYS A 95 8.48 -1.89 2.71
N ASN A 96 8.02 -0.63 2.84
CA ASN A 96 6.82 -0.14 2.16
C ASN A 96 6.94 -0.27 0.64
N ASN A 97 8.05 0.20 0.06
CA ASN A 97 8.27 0.11 -1.37
C ASN A 97 8.31 -1.34 -1.87
N LEU A 98 9.00 -2.23 -1.14
CA LEU A 98 9.09 -3.65 -1.49
C LEU A 98 7.74 -4.35 -1.37
N LEU A 99 6.97 -4.07 -0.30
CA LEU A 99 5.63 -4.62 -0.13
C LEU A 99 4.69 -4.16 -1.26
N GLN A 100 4.72 -2.88 -1.63
CA GLN A 100 3.94 -2.34 -2.76
C GLN A 100 4.25 -3.11 -4.06
N GLY A 101 5.54 -3.28 -4.38
CA GLY A 101 5.96 -4.03 -5.56
C GLY A 101 5.54 -5.51 -5.51
N LEU A 102 5.71 -6.17 -4.37
CA LEU A 102 5.35 -7.58 -4.19
C LEU A 102 3.85 -7.82 -4.36
N VAL A 103 2.98 -6.98 -3.80
CA VAL A 103 1.52 -7.15 -3.96
C VAL A 103 1.03 -6.77 -5.36
N LEU A 104 1.83 -6.07 -6.17
CA LEU A 104 1.55 -5.88 -7.60
C LEU A 104 1.94 -7.11 -8.42
N ILE A 105 3.10 -7.71 -8.11
CA ILE A 105 3.60 -8.92 -8.77
C ILE A 105 2.76 -10.15 -8.39
N HIS A 106 2.41 -10.27 -7.10
CA HIS A 106 1.65 -11.37 -6.52
C HIS A 106 0.43 -10.84 -5.72
N PRO A 107 -0.68 -10.49 -6.41
CA PRO A 107 -1.88 -9.95 -5.77
C PRO A 107 -2.46 -10.81 -4.64
N ASN A 108 -2.29 -12.14 -4.70
CA ASN A 108 -2.76 -13.05 -3.66
C ASN A 108 -2.11 -12.78 -2.29
N SER A 109 -0.92 -12.19 -2.23
CA SER A 109 -0.30 -11.82 -0.94
C SER A 109 -1.09 -10.74 -0.19
N ARG A 110 -2.01 -10.01 -0.82
CA ARG A 110 -2.92 -9.08 -0.14
C ARG A 110 -3.80 -9.77 0.91
N LYS A 111 -4.07 -11.08 0.75
CA LYS A 111 -4.87 -11.89 1.69
C LYS A 111 -4.24 -11.97 3.08
N LEU A 112 -2.94 -11.69 3.20
CA LEU A 112 -2.28 -11.58 4.52
C LEU A 112 -2.93 -10.49 5.38
N PHE A 113 -3.50 -9.46 4.76
CA PHE A 113 -4.14 -8.33 5.45
C PHE A 113 -5.64 -8.54 5.72
N HIS A 114 -6.22 -9.68 5.29
CA HIS A 114 -7.55 -10.13 5.77
C HIS A 114 -7.54 -10.36 7.28
N ARG A 115 -6.35 -10.55 7.87
CA ARG A 115 -6.16 -10.66 9.32
C ARG A 115 -6.03 -9.25 9.92
N SER A 116 -6.94 -8.90 10.83
CA SER A 116 -6.92 -7.62 11.57
C SER A 116 -5.55 -7.33 12.20
N ARG A 117 -4.84 -8.34 12.74
CA ARG A 117 -3.49 -8.14 13.29
C ARG A 117 -2.50 -7.53 12.30
N ASN A 118 -2.51 -8.03 11.06
CA ASN A 118 -1.58 -7.56 10.02
C ASN A 118 -2.00 -6.20 9.47
N MET A 119 -3.31 -5.96 9.28
CA MET A 119 -3.83 -4.64 8.93
C MET A 119 -3.45 -3.59 9.98
N LYS A 120 -3.62 -3.96 11.26
CA LYS A 120 -3.27 -3.09 12.39
C LYS A 120 -1.79 -2.74 12.42
N THR A 121 -0.89 -3.67 12.09
CA THR A 121 0.55 -3.36 12.00
C THR A 121 0.84 -2.19 11.06
N ILE A 122 0.17 -2.10 9.90
CA ILE A 122 0.35 -0.98 8.97
C ILE A 122 -0.33 0.30 9.50
N LEU A 123 -1.52 0.18 10.10
CA LEU A 123 -2.24 1.32 10.68
C LEU A 123 -1.53 1.92 11.90
N ASP A 124 -0.85 1.10 12.71
CA ASP A 124 -0.08 1.56 13.87
C ASP A 124 1.07 2.48 13.42
N LEU A 125 1.69 2.23 12.26
CA LEU A 125 2.69 3.13 11.66
C LEU A 125 2.06 4.47 11.26
N LEU A 126 0.86 4.44 10.70
CA LEU A 126 0.11 5.65 10.33
C LEU A 126 -0.35 6.43 11.58
N GLN A 127 -0.57 5.75 12.70
CA GLN A 127 -0.95 6.37 13.98
C GLN A 127 0.26 6.93 14.76
N ALA A 128 1.45 6.34 14.61
CA ALA A 128 2.70 6.79 15.26
C ALA A 128 3.24 8.13 14.72
N SER A 129 2.39 8.94 14.11
CA SER A 129 2.77 9.84 13.05
C SER A 129 3.10 11.26 13.50
N GLU A 130 2.99 11.54 14.80
CA GLU A 130 3.74 12.64 15.42
C GLU A 130 5.23 12.32 15.58
N SER A 131 5.61 11.04 15.51
CA SER A 131 7.00 10.57 15.68
C SER A 131 7.69 10.13 14.39
N ILE A 132 6.98 10.09 13.26
CA ILE A 132 7.54 9.73 11.95
C ILE A 132 7.44 10.88 10.96
N SER A 133 8.30 10.89 9.94
CA SER A 133 8.28 11.94 8.93
C SER A 133 7.00 11.94 8.08
N ILE A 134 6.78 13.07 7.40
CA ILE A 134 5.73 13.20 6.39
C ILE A 134 5.98 12.23 5.23
N GLU A 135 7.24 12.00 4.85
CA GLU A 135 7.60 11.08 3.77
C GLU A 135 7.20 9.64 4.11
N LEU A 136 7.53 9.17 5.32
CA LEU A 136 7.10 7.84 5.76
C LEU A 136 5.57 7.76 5.87
N THR A 137 4.90 8.82 6.34
CA THR A 137 3.43 8.87 6.37
C THR A 137 2.83 8.69 4.97
N ILE A 138 3.34 9.42 3.97
CA ILE A 138 2.92 9.29 2.56
C ILE A 138 3.16 7.86 2.06
N SER A 139 4.34 7.30 2.34
CA SER A 139 4.72 5.94 1.95
C SER A 139 3.78 4.88 2.56
N VAL A 140 3.37 5.04 3.83
CA VAL A 140 2.38 4.16 4.47
C VAL A 140 1.00 4.28 3.82
N ILE A 141 0.54 5.49 3.50
CA ILE A 141 -0.74 5.69 2.79
C ILE A 141 -0.70 5.03 1.41
N THR A 142 0.39 5.22 0.64
CA THR A 142 0.58 4.54 -0.64
C THR A 142 0.59 3.02 -0.48
N THR A 143 1.25 2.49 0.54
CA THR A 143 1.24 1.05 0.85
C THR A 143 -0.18 0.56 1.13
N MET A 144 -0.98 1.32 1.88
CA MET A 144 -2.37 0.99 2.15
C MET A 144 -3.21 0.92 0.87
N ILE A 145 -3.05 1.87 -0.07
CA ILE A 145 -3.72 1.80 -1.38
C ILE A 145 -3.44 0.46 -2.08
N HIS A 146 -2.18 0.01 -2.08
CA HIS A 146 -1.77 -1.24 -2.72
C HIS A 146 -2.30 -2.50 -2.01
N ILE A 147 -2.45 -2.45 -0.68
CA ILE A 147 -3.07 -3.52 0.12
C ILE A 147 -4.57 -3.63 -0.19
N LEU A 148 -5.24 -2.48 -0.32
CA LEU A 148 -6.68 -2.40 -0.57
C LEU A 148 -7.04 -2.69 -2.03
N LEU A 149 -6.14 -2.43 -2.99
CA LEU A 149 -6.40 -2.47 -4.42
C LEU A 149 -7.13 -3.75 -4.87
N LYS A 150 -8.40 -3.58 -5.27
CA LYS A 150 -9.31 -4.65 -5.73
C LYS A 150 -9.53 -5.79 -4.72
N ASP A 151 -9.33 -5.55 -3.42
CA ASP A 151 -9.59 -6.50 -2.35
C ASP A 151 -10.56 -5.90 -1.32
N PHE A 152 -11.85 -6.14 -1.53
CA PHE A 152 -12.90 -5.60 -0.64
C PHE A 152 -12.90 -6.26 0.74
N THR A 153 -12.31 -7.44 0.91
CA THR A 153 -12.14 -8.02 2.25
C THR A 153 -11.16 -7.16 3.05
N ASN A 154 -10.07 -6.72 2.43
CA ASN A 154 -9.16 -5.76 3.05
C ASN A 154 -9.84 -4.40 3.33
N TYR A 155 -10.78 -3.93 2.51
CA TYR A 155 -11.57 -2.72 2.82
C TYR A 155 -12.32 -2.90 4.14
N ARG A 156 -13.05 -4.01 4.30
CA ARG A 156 -13.84 -4.26 5.51
C ARG A 156 -12.93 -4.36 6.75
N VAL A 157 -11.80 -5.06 6.65
CA VAL A 157 -10.84 -5.14 7.76
C VAL A 157 -10.22 -3.78 8.08
N PHE A 158 -9.90 -2.96 7.08
CA PHE A 158 -9.41 -1.59 7.28
C PHE A 158 -10.45 -0.71 8.01
N GLU A 159 -11.71 -0.77 7.59
CA GLU A 159 -12.82 -0.05 8.23
C GLU A 159 -13.02 -0.48 9.70
N GLU A 160 -13.05 -1.79 9.96
CA GLU A 160 -13.19 -2.36 11.31
C GLU A 160 -12.05 -1.95 12.25
N ASN A 161 -10.85 -1.75 11.70
CA ASN A 161 -9.68 -1.28 12.45
C ASN A 161 -9.59 0.27 12.51
N LYS A 162 -10.69 0.99 12.23
CA LYS A 162 -10.79 2.46 12.27
C LYS A 162 -9.82 3.15 11.32
N GLY A 163 -9.47 2.52 10.21
CA GLY A 163 -8.52 3.04 9.24
C GLY A 163 -8.91 4.41 8.68
N CYS A 164 -10.20 4.63 8.41
CA CYS A 164 -10.74 5.92 7.95
C CYS A 164 -10.44 7.06 8.94
N SER A 165 -10.76 6.86 10.22
CA SER A 165 -10.48 7.82 11.30
C SER A 165 -8.98 8.10 11.45
N ILE A 166 -8.15 7.05 11.41
CA ILE A 166 -6.69 7.21 11.55
C ILE A 166 -6.13 8.05 10.40
N LEU A 167 -6.56 7.77 9.17
CA LEU A 167 -6.13 8.49 7.98
C LEU A 167 -6.57 9.96 8.01
N ILE A 168 -7.86 10.21 8.26
CA ILE A 168 -8.42 11.56 8.07
C ILE A 168 -7.92 12.56 9.11
N ARG A 169 -7.55 12.12 10.31
CA ARG A 169 -6.89 12.96 11.32
C ARG A 169 -5.55 13.54 10.85
N ARG A 170 -4.97 13.01 9.77
CA ARG A 170 -3.73 13.52 9.16
C ARG A 170 -3.99 14.62 8.13
N PHE A 171 -5.24 14.77 7.69
CA PHE A 171 -5.65 15.78 6.73
C PHE A 171 -5.80 17.13 7.39
N LYS A 172 -5.16 18.17 6.84
CA LYS A 172 -5.21 19.54 7.38
C LYS A 172 -5.64 20.52 6.30
N LEU A 173 -6.92 20.91 6.29
CA LEU A 173 -7.46 21.86 5.31
C LEU A 173 -6.72 23.21 5.29
N SER A 174 -6.20 23.65 6.45
CA SER A 174 -5.49 24.92 6.58
C SER A 174 -4.26 25.04 5.69
N SER A 175 -3.64 23.93 5.25
CA SER A 175 -2.46 24.00 4.39
C SER A 175 -2.76 24.34 2.92
N PHE A 176 -4.04 24.51 2.57
CA PHE A 176 -4.47 25.00 1.26
C PHE A 176 -4.81 26.50 1.26
N ASP A 177 -4.74 27.17 2.41
CA ASP A 177 -5.05 28.60 2.53
C ASP A 177 -3.96 29.45 1.84
N PRO A 178 -4.27 30.13 0.71
CA PRO A 178 -3.29 30.93 -0.03
C PRO A 178 -2.76 32.13 0.77
N THR A 179 -3.48 32.54 1.83
CA THR A 179 -3.11 33.68 2.67
C THR A 179 -2.06 33.34 3.72
N GLN A 180 -1.77 32.05 3.93
CA GLN A 180 -0.78 31.55 4.89
C GLN A 180 0.47 30.95 4.24
N MET A 181 0.54 30.95 2.89
CA MET A 181 1.68 30.47 2.10
C MET A 181 2.93 31.34 2.30
N ASN A 182 3.55 31.23 3.47
CA ASN A 182 4.95 31.54 3.62
C ASN A 182 5.73 30.37 3.02
N SER A 183 6.83 30.65 2.32
CA SER A 183 7.63 29.66 1.58
C SER A 183 8.39 28.66 2.47
N ASP A 184 7.81 28.26 3.61
CA ASP A 184 8.39 27.31 4.54
C ASP A 184 8.21 25.88 4.01
N SER A 185 9.32 25.14 3.95
CA SER A 185 9.37 23.76 3.45
C SER A 185 8.40 22.79 4.15
N LYS A 186 7.98 23.10 5.39
CA LYS A 186 7.00 22.33 6.16
C LYS A 186 5.59 22.43 5.58
N GLU A 187 5.19 23.59 5.07
CA GLU A 187 3.86 23.79 4.48
C GLU A 187 3.75 23.05 3.14
N SER A 188 4.80 23.12 2.33
CA SER A 188 4.91 22.34 1.08
C SER A 188 4.82 20.82 1.32
N ASN A 189 5.43 20.31 2.41
CA ASN A 189 5.34 18.88 2.73
C ASN A 189 3.94 18.47 3.23
N GLN A 190 3.27 19.31 4.02
CA GLN A 190 1.88 19.03 4.44
C GLN A 190 0.92 19.03 3.25
N GLN A 191 1.11 19.92 2.27
CA GLN A 191 0.33 19.91 1.03
C GLN A 191 0.50 18.58 0.26
N LYS A 192 1.74 18.09 0.12
CA LYS A 192 2.00 16.77 -0.50
C LYS A 192 1.28 15.63 0.23
N LEU A 193 1.26 15.66 1.56
CA LEU A 193 0.53 14.68 2.36
C LEU A 193 -0.98 14.76 2.10
N ASN A 194 -1.55 15.98 2.09
CA ASN A 194 -2.96 16.17 1.81
C ASN A 194 -3.34 15.68 0.41
N PHE A 195 -2.53 15.95 -0.61
CA PHE A 195 -2.75 15.40 -1.96
C PHE A 195 -2.77 13.87 -1.95
N LYS A 196 -1.86 13.23 -1.21
CA LYS A 196 -1.86 11.76 -1.10
C LYS A 196 -3.10 11.24 -0.35
N ILE A 197 -3.59 11.94 0.66
CA ILE A 197 -4.85 11.60 1.34
C ILE A 197 -6.03 11.74 0.37
N ILE A 198 -6.08 12.81 -0.42
CA ILE A 198 -7.11 13.00 -1.44
C ILE A 198 -7.07 11.88 -2.49
N GLU A 199 -5.89 11.49 -2.95
CA GLU A 199 -5.70 10.33 -3.84
C GLU A 199 -6.24 9.04 -3.22
N PHE A 200 -5.94 8.79 -1.94
CA PHE A 200 -6.53 7.67 -1.20
C PHE A 200 -8.05 7.76 -1.18
N LEU A 201 -8.63 8.93 -0.89
CA LEU A 201 -10.08 9.11 -0.84
C LEU A 201 -10.72 8.88 -2.22
N MET A 202 -10.14 9.43 -3.29
CA MET A 202 -10.63 9.19 -4.66
C MET A 202 -10.64 7.71 -5.03
N PHE A 203 -9.58 6.98 -4.64
CA PHE A 203 -9.46 5.53 -4.79
C PHE A 203 -10.51 4.78 -3.95
N TYR A 204 -10.59 5.06 -2.66
CA TYR A 204 -11.46 4.39 -1.71
C TYR A 204 -12.95 4.62 -2.01
N MET A 205 -13.31 5.82 -2.49
CA MET A 205 -14.67 6.21 -2.87
C MET A 205 -15.08 5.72 -4.27
N THR A 206 -14.28 4.87 -4.93
CA THR A 206 -14.70 4.23 -6.18
C THR A 206 -15.92 3.32 -5.93
N ASP A 207 -16.87 3.28 -6.87
CA ASP A 207 -18.06 2.43 -6.74
C ASP A 207 -17.69 0.94 -6.68
N GLU A 208 -18.19 0.25 -5.64
CA GLU A 208 -17.98 -1.18 -5.42
C GLU A 208 -18.93 -2.06 -6.24
N ASN A 209 -20.01 -1.49 -6.81
CA ASN A 209 -21.04 -2.22 -7.58
C ASN A 209 -20.56 -2.73 -8.95
N THR A 210 -19.36 -2.34 -9.38
CA THR A 210 -18.84 -2.62 -10.73
C THR A 210 -17.98 -3.89 -10.80
N VAL A 211 -17.76 -4.59 -9.69
CA VAL A 211 -16.82 -5.72 -9.57
C VAL A 211 -17.43 -6.79 -8.67
N ASP A 212 -17.12 -8.09 -8.89
CA ASP A 212 -17.53 -9.29 -8.13
C ASP A 212 -17.37 -9.17 -6.60
N ASN A 213 -18.18 -8.32 -5.97
CA ASN A 213 -18.16 -8.01 -4.55
C ASN A 213 -19.41 -8.61 -3.91
N PRO A 214 -19.26 -9.56 -2.96
CA PRO A 214 -20.41 -10.18 -2.32
C PRO A 214 -21.21 -9.21 -1.43
N ASN A 215 -20.64 -8.07 -1.02
CA ASN A 215 -21.29 -7.09 -0.16
C ASN A 215 -20.80 -5.66 -0.48
N PRO A 216 -21.24 -5.07 -1.61
CA PRO A 216 -20.81 -3.75 -2.03
C PRO A 216 -21.35 -2.68 -1.08
N LYS A 217 -20.46 -1.75 -0.69
CA LYS A 217 -20.85 -0.52 0.03
C LYS A 217 -20.97 0.64 -0.93
N SER A 218 -22.04 1.42 -0.77
CA SER A 218 -22.20 2.68 -1.50
C SER A 218 -21.13 3.69 -1.07
N ILE A 219 -20.96 4.74 -1.88
CA ILE A 219 -20.12 5.88 -1.52
C ILE A 219 -20.60 6.50 -0.20
N GLN A 220 -21.92 6.56 0.02
CA GLN A 220 -22.50 7.14 1.23
C GLN A 220 -22.19 6.30 2.48
N ASP A 221 -22.26 4.97 2.36
CA ASP A 221 -21.88 4.07 3.46
C ASP A 221 -20.41 4.25 3.82
N LYS A 222 -19.55 4.40 2.79
CA LYS A 222 -18.13 4.65 2.98
C LYS A 222 -17.82 6.01 3.60
N ALA A 223 -18.53 7.05 3.18
CA ALA A 223 -18.41 8.40 3.73
C ALA A 223 -18.73 8.43 5.23
N SER A 224 -19.68 7.60 5.68
CA SER A 224 -20.07 7.53 7.09
C SER A 224 -18.92 7.21 8.05
N PHE A 225 -17.90 6.47 7.59
CA PHE A 225 -16.70 6.15 8.39
C PHE A 225 -15.79 7.34 8.67
N PHE A 226 -15.96 8.45 7.95
CA PHE A 226 -15.17 9.67 8.12
C PHE A 226 -15.92 10.73 8.93
N LYS A 227 -17.26 10.75 8.90
CA LYS A 227 -18.10 11.83 9.45
C LYS A 227 -17.83 12.19 10.90
N GLN A 228 -17.41 11.23 11.72
CA GLN A 228 -17.08 11.48 13.12
C GLN A 228 -15.86 12.40 13.26
N ASP A 229 -14.84 12.22 12.44
CA ASP A 229 -13.57 12.95 12.52
C ASP A 229 -13.45 14.04 11.43
N PHE A 230 -14.32 14.02 10.41
CA PHE A 230 -14.37 14.97 9.30
C PHE A 230 -15.81 15.13 8.76
N PRO A 231 -16.63 15.99 9.37
CA PRO A 231 -18.03 16.20 9.00
C PRO A 231 -18.22 16.71 7.56
N GLU A 232 -17.27 17.48 7.04
CA GLU A 232 -17.28 18.09 5.71
C GLU A 232 -16.91 17.09 4.58
N ILE A 233 -16.84 15.79 4.90
CA ILE A 233 -16.51 14.75 3.92
C ILE A 233 -17.48 14.71 2.74
N ASP A 234 -18.76 15.01 2.97
CA ASP A 234 -19.78 14.97 1.92
C ASP A 234 -19.50 16.05 0.84
N ASP A 235 -19.13 17.28 1.26
CA ASP A 235 -18.76 18.38 0.36
C ASP A 235 -17.49 18.07 -0.44
N LEU A 236 -16.51 17.42 0.21
CA LEU A 236 -15.29 16.97 -0.45
C LEU A 236 -15.61 15.89 -1.49
N ILE A 237 -16.45 14.92 -1.17
CA ILE A 237 -16.85 13.85 -2.11
C ILE A 237 -17.57 14.45 -3.32
N GLU A 238 -18.47 15.39 -3.11
CA GLU A 238 -19.17 16.08 -4.21
C GLU A 238 -18.17 16.77 -5.14
N SER A 239 -17.21 17.50 -4.56
CA SER A 239 -16.13 18.15 -5.32
C SER A 239 -15.26 17.15 -6.09
N LEU A 240 -14.96 15.99 -5.49
CA LEU A 240 -14.19 14.93 -6.14
C LEU A 240 -14.95 14.24 -7.28
N ASN A 241 -16.27 14.10 -7.18
CA ASN A 241 -17.09 13.55 -8.25
C ASN A 241 -17.17 14.49 -9.45
N GLN A 242 -17.31 15.80 -9.21
CA GLN A 242 -17.26 16.81 -10.28
C GLN A 242 -15.93 16.79 -11.04
N LEU A 243 -14.82 16.46 -10.38
CA LEU A 243 -13.51 16.32 -11.01
C LEU A 243 -13.36 15.04 -11.86
N LYS A 244 -14.12 13.99 -11.58
CA LYS A 244 -14.09 12.73 -12.36
C LYS A 244 -14.84 12.86 -13.70
N ASP A 245 -15.78 13.80 -13.79
CA ASP A 245 -16.62 14.04 -14.96
C ASP A 245 -16.03 15.07 -15.96
N LEU A 246 -14.81 15.56 -15.70
CA LEU A 246 -14.00 16.45 -16.56
C LEU A 246 -12.97 15.66 -17.37
#